data_AF-A0A940QF01-F1
#
_entry.id   AF-A0A940QF01-F1
#
_cell.length_a   1.000
_cell.length_b   1.000
_cell.length_c   1.000
_cell.angle_alpha   90.00
_cell.angle_beta   90.00
_cell.angle_gamma   90.00
#
_symmetry.space_group_name_H-M   'P 1'
#
loop_
_entity.id
_entity.type
_entity.pdbx_description
1 polymer ?
#
loop_
_entity_poly.entity_id
_entity_poly.type
_entity_poly.pdbx_seq_one_letter_code
_entity_poly.pdbx_strand_id
1 'polypeptide(L)'
;MKFERNCGHCQFNFGGFCTAKGFGQAVESDEDSCELWEISEESLLPVVDDAPWYLKKPYQAGKMELDAFLSAVEQDSRGEAVELNLYDAIEEIYGMTQQQIAGILGVSSDVVGYARAHGTVERRISHFSQCLCIPEKLFRRCTTEDLPELEAAFQQYQENKTPEFLD
;
A
#
# COMPACT_ATOMS: atom_id res chain seq x y z
N MET A 1 12.68 7.43 -1.28
CA MET A 1 11.87 7.61 -2.49
C MET A 1 11.26 9.00 -2.45
N LYS A 2 11.49 9.84 -3.46
CA LYS A 2 10.86 11.15 -3.59
C LYS A 2 10.88 11.53 -5.07
N PHE A 3 9.73 11.97 -5.59
CA PHE A 3 9.65 12.68 -6.85
C PHE A 3 8.94 14.02 -6.59
N GLU A 4 9.10 14.97 -7.48
CA GLU A 4 8.47 16.28 -7.37
C GLU A 4 7.56 16.51 -8.58
N ARG A 5 6.36 17.07 -8.36
CA ARG A 5 5.41 17.39 -9.43
C ARG A 5 5.84 18.64 -10.19
N ASN A 6 6.91 18.51 -10.96
CA ASN A 6 7.53 19.61 -11.71
C ASN A 6 7.83 19.22 -13.16
N CYS A 7 8.16 20.20 -14.00
CA CYS A 7 8.38 20.02 -15.44
C CYS A 7 9.51 19.02 -15.74
N GLY A 8 10.51 18.88 -14.86
CA GLY A 8 11.58 17.90 -15.00
C GLY A 8 11.10 16.44 -14.95
N HIS A 9 9.96 16.19 -14.30
CA HIS A 9 9.34 14.86 -14.19
C HIS A 9 8.05 14.72 -15.01
N CYS A 10 7.72 15.71 -15.84
CA CYS A 10 6.45 15.77 -16.56
C CYS A 10 6.52 15.04 -17.91
N GLN A 11 5.54 14.18 -18.22
CA GLN A 11 5.45 13.52 -19.54
C GLN A 11 5.26 14.51 -20.70
N PHE A 12 4.76 15.71 -20.41
CA PHE A 12 4.49 16.75 -21.42
C PHE A 12 5.71 17.64 -21.69
N ASN A 13 6.83 17.41 -21.02
CA ASN A 13 8.10 18.07 -21.29
C ASN A 13 8.86 17.30 -22.39
N PHE A 14 8.79 17.81 -23.62
CA PHE A 14 9.49 17.24 -24.77
C PHE A 14 10.74 18.04 -25.08
N GLY A 15 11.85 17.72 -24.39
CA GLY A 15 13.14 18.35 -24.62
C GLY A 15 13.18 19.84 -24.26
N GLY A 16 12.56 20.21 -23.13
CA GLY A 16 12.48 21.60 -22.66
C GLY A 16 11.31 22.38 -23.25
N PHE A 17 10.33 21.71 -23.87
CA PHE A 17 9.12 22.34 -24.40
C PHE A 17 7.88 21.70 -23.80
N CYS A 18 7.04 22.51 -23.16
CA CYS A 18 5.78 22.09 -22.59
C CYS A 18 4.69 22.06 -23.68
N THR A 19 3.97 20.94 -23.77
CA THR A 19 2.81 20.80 -24.65
C THR A 19 1.49 21.06 -23.93
N ALA A 20 1.51 21.06 -22.60
CA ALA A 20 0.38 21.29 -21.72
C ALA A 20 0.15 22.78 -21.39
N LYS A 21 1.22 23.53 -21.11
CA LYS A 21 1.19 24.97 -20.80
C LYS A 21 1.36 25.78 -22.08
N GLY A 22 0.37 25.69 -22.98
CA GLY A 22 0.44 26.29 -24.30
C GLY A 22 1.35 25.50 -25.24
N PHE A 23 0.81 25.05 -26.37
CA PHE A 23 1.49 24.13 -27.28
C PHE A 23 2.86 24.67 -27.74
N GLY A 24 3.95 24.04 -27.28
CA GLY A 24 5.32 24.35 -27.72
C GLY A 24 5.97 25.52 -26.98
N GLN A 25 5.45 25.95 -25.84
CA GLN A 25 6.15 26.93 -24.99
C GLN A 25 7.41 26.29 -24.38
N ALA A 26 8.50 27.05 -24.30
CA ALA A 26 9.70 26.60 -23.62
C ALA A 26 9.43 26.45 -22.11
N VAL A 27 9.95 25.38 -21.51
CA VAL A 27 10.05 25.21 -20.07
C VAL A 27 11.15 26.14 -19.58
N GLU A 28 10.76 27.16 -18.82
CA GLU A 28 11.71 28.15 -18.29
C GLU A 28 12.50 27.60 -17.11
N SER A 29 11.87 26.74 -16.31
CA SER A 29 12.48 26.01 -15.20
C SER A 29 11.90 24.60 -15.08
N ASP A 30 12.75 23.61 -14.85
CA ASP A 30 12.30 22.25 -14.53
C ASP A 30 11.64 22.16 -13.16
N GLU A 31 11.79 23.17 -12.32
CA GLU A 31 11.11 23.30 -11.02
C GLU A 31 9.66 23.81 -11.14
N ASP A 32 9.27 24.34 -12.31
CA ASP A 32 7.90 24.80 -12.56
C ASP A 32 6.91 23.63 -12.58
N SER A 33 5.63 23.90 -12.33
CA SER A 33 4.55 22.91 -12.45
C SER A 33 3.35 23.46 -13.24
N CYS A 34 2.45 22.57 -13.65
CA CYS A 34 1.21 22.95 -14.33
C CYS A 34 0.04 22.05 -13.94
N GLU A 35 -1.19 22.50 -14.18
CA GLU A 35 -2.40 21.74 -13.83
C GLU A 35 -2.56 20.43 -14.61
N LEU A 36 -2.00 20.36 -15.82
CA LEU A 36 -1.99 19.17 -16.66
C LEU A 36 -0.72 18.33 -16.43
N TRP A 37 -0.06 18.48 -15.28
CA TRP A 37 1.12 17.69 -14.99
C TRP A 37 0.76 16.22 -14.84
N GLU A 38 1.50 15.37 -15.54
CA GLU A 38 1.45 13.92 -15.42
C GLU A 38 2.89 13.38 -15.40
N ILE A 39 3.14 12.32 -14.62
CA ILE A 39 4.48 11.76 -14.46
C ILE A 39 4.99 11.14 -15.77
N SER A 40 6.24 11.41 -16.13
CA SER A 40 6.89 10.74 -17.27
C SER A 40 7.18 9.27 -16.98
N GLU A 41 7.18 8.43 -18.01
CA GLU A 41 7.55 7.01 -17.87
C GLU A 41 8.96 6.85 -17.26
N GLU A 42 9.90 7.68 -17.69
CA GLU A 42 11.28 7.74 -17.18
C GLU A 42 11.33 8.04 -15.68
N SER A 43 10.43 8.89 -15.19
CA SER A 43 10.35 9.23 -13.75
C SER A 43 9.53 8.20 -12.96
N LEU A 44 8.56 7.55 -13.59
CA LEU A 44 7.66 6.61 -12.91
C LEU A 44 8.38 5.32 -12.52
N LEU A 45 9.20 4.74 -13.40
CA LEU A 45 9.84 3.45 -13.14
C LEU A 45 10.69 3.46 -11.86
N PRO A 46 11.61 4.42 -11.63
CA PRO A 46 12.36 4.50 -10.38
C PRO A 46 11.47 4.70 -9.15
N VAL A 47 10.38 5.48 -9.26
CA VAL A 47 9.45 5.69 -8.16
C VAL A 47 8.75 4.39 -7.77
N VAL A 48 8.29 3.61 -8.74
CA VAL A 48 7.67 2.30 -8.49
C VAL A 48 8.70 1.32 -7.93
N ASP A 49 9.93 1.36 -8.41
CA ASP A 49 10.96 0.42 -7.96
C ASP A 49 11.42 0.64 -6.53
N ASP A 50 11.57 1.90 -6.13
CA ASP A 50 11.99 2.32 -4.79
C ASP A 50 10.82 2.36 -3.78
N ALA A 51 9.58 2.17 -4.24
CA ALA A 51 8.42 2.21 -3.36
C ALA A 51 8.43 1.07 -2.33
N PRO A 52 8.01 1.35 -1.08
CA PRO A 52 7.86 0.32 -0.07
C PRO A 52 6.80 -0.70 -0.52
N TRP A 53 6.92 -1.93 -0.02
CA TRP A 53 6.08 -3.05 -0.46
C TRP A 53 4.58 -2.74 -0.39
N TYR A 54 4.15 -1.95 0.61
CA TYR A 54 2.74 -1.62 0.84
C TYR A 54 2.17 -0.61 -0.17
N LEU A 55 3.01 0.07 -0.96
CA LEU A 55 2.59 0.88 -2.11
C LEU A 55 2.88 0.15 -3.43
N LYS A 56 4.06 -0.45 -3.52
CA LYS A 56 4.56 -1.13 -4.73
C LYS A 56 3.67 -2.30 -5.14
N LYS A 57 3.38 -3.22 -4.22
CA LYS A 57 2.61 -4.44 -4.51
C LYS A 57 1.19 -4.16 -4.96
N PRO A 58 0.37 -3.33 -4.28
CA PRO A 58 -0.98 -3.05 -4.75
C PRO A 58 -1.00 -2.33 -6.11
N TYR A 59 -0.07 -1.40 -6.36
CA TYR A 59 0.06 -0.75 -7.66
C TYR A 59 0.38 -1.74 -8.78
N GLN A 60 1.43 -2.56 -8.60
CA GLN A 60 1.82 -3.59 -9.59
C GLN A 60 0.75 -4.66 -9.82
N ALA A 61 -0.06 -4.95 -8.81
CA ALA A 61 -1.19 -5.88 -8.90
C ALA A 61 -2.45 -5.27 -9.55
N GLY A 62 -2.42 -4.00 -9.96
CA GLY A 62 -3.57 -3.29 -10.52
C GLY A 62 -4.69 -3.04 -9.50
N LYS A 63 -4.36 -3.00 -8.20
CA LYS A 63 -5.30 -2.70 -7.11
C LYS A 63 -5.27 -1.23 -6.70
N MET A 64 -4.38 -0.43 -7.28
CA MET A 64 -4.19 0.98 -6.98
C MET A 64 -3.93 1.72 -8.29
N GLU A 65 -4.73 2.77 -8.53
CA GLU A 65 -4.56 3.65 -9.69
C GLU A 65 -3.31 4.52 -9.56
N LEU A 66 -2.77 4.98 -10.68
CA LEU A 66 -1.54 5.79 -10.72
C LEU A 66 -1.61 7.02 -9.81
N ASP A 67 -2.68 7.81 -9.88
CA ASP A 67 -2.82 9.02 -9.06
C ASP A 67 -2.85 8.70 -7.56
N ALA A 68 -3.55 7.63 -7.18
CA ALA A 68 -3.60 7.17 -5.79
C ALA A 68 -2.22 6.71 -5.30
N PHE A 69 -1.48 6.00 -6.16
CA PHE A 69 -0.10 5.58 -5.87
C PHE A 69 0.82 6.79 -5.68
N LEU A 70 0.81 7.75 -6.61
CA LEU A 70 1.63 8.95 -6.53
C LEU A 70 1.32 9.78 -5.28
N SER A 71 0.03 9.97 -4.95
CA SER A 71 -0.38 10.67 -3.73
C SER A 71 0.06 9.93 -2.47
N ALA A 72 -0.01 8.61 -2.44
CA ALA A 72 0.45 7.80 -1.31
C ALA A 72 1.98 7.84 -1.14
N VAL A 73 2.74 7.86 -2.25
CA VAL A 73 4.20 8.06 -2.23
C VAL A 73 4.56 9.43 -1.66
N GLU A 74 3.85 10.48 -2.08
CA GLU A 74 4.06 11.84 -1.57
C GLU A 74 3.75 11.91 -0.07
N GLN A 75 2.64 11.30 0.36
CA GLN A 75 2.24 11.20 1.76
C GLN A 75 3.30 10.48 2.61
N ASP A 76 3.75 9.31 2.17
CA ASP A 76 4.80 8.53 2.83
C ASP A 76 6.12 9.31 2.92
N SER A 77 6.50 10.01 1.85
CA SER A 77 7.72 10.83 1.82
C SER A 77 7.71 12.01 2.81
N ARG A 78 6.51 12.45 3.23
CA ARG A 78 6.33 13.47 4.29
C ARG A 78 6.29 12.87 5.69
N GLY A 79 6.36 11.55 5.83
CA GLY A 79 6.22 10.83 7.09
C GLY A 79 4.78 10.79 7.61
N GLU A 80 3.79 11.00 6.74
CA GLU A 80 2.38 10.92 7.09
C GLU A 80 1.89 9.47 6.99
N ALA A 81 1.03 9.05 7.93
CA ALA A 81 0.49 7.70 7.97
C ALA A 81 -0.34 7.38 6.70
N VAL A 82 0.04 6.32 5.96
CA VAL A 82 -0.69 5.86 4.77
C VAL A 82 -1.64 4.72 5.16
N GLU A 83 -2.86 4.75 4.65
CA GLU A 83 -3.84 3.68 4.88
C GLU A 83 -3.47 2.39 4.14
N LEU A 84 -3.57 1.27 4.84
CA LEU A 84 -3.18 -0.06 4.38
C LEU A 84 -4.38 -0.98 4.27
N ASN A 85 -4.34 -1.84 3.25
CA ASN A 85 -5.19 -3.02 3.25
C ASN A 85 -4.67 -4.03 4.27
N LEU A 86 -5.40 -4.24 5.36
CA LEU A 86 -5.00 -5.18 6.42
C LEU A 86 -4.65 -6.57 5.89
N TYR A 87 -5.39 -7.08 4.90
CA TYR A 87 -5.15 -8.43 4.39
C TYR A 87 -3.96 -8.55 3.45
N ASP A 88 -3.55 -7.46 2.80
CA ASP A 88 -2.28 -7.42 2.07
C ASP A 88 -1.12 -7.29 3.08
N ALA A 89 -1.32 -6.54 4.17
CA ALA A 89 -0.33 -6.44 5.26
C ALA A 89 -0.14 -7.74 6.03
N ILE A 90 -1.21 -8.50 6.30
CA ILE A 90 -1.13 -9.85 6.86
C ILE A 90 -0.35 -10.77 5.92
N GLU A 91 -0.66 -10.75 4.62
CA GLU A 91 0.04 -11.58 3.64
C GLU A 91 1.55 -11.30 3.63
N GLU A 92 1.93 -10.03 3.75
CA GLU A 92 3.34 -9.63 3.84
C GLU A 92 4.00 -10.07 5.16
N ILE A 93 3.44 -9.66 6.29
CA ILE A 93 4.08 -9.80 7.61
C ILE A 93 4.00 -11.24 8.10
N TYR A 94 2.84 -11.89 7.94
CA TYR A 94 2.65 -13.26 8.38
C TYR A 94 3.20 -14.27 7.37
N GLY A 95 3.48 -13.84 6.12
CA GLY A 95 3.93 -14.72 5.05
C GLY A 95 2.87 -15.74 4.64
N MET A 96 1.59 -15.35 4.64
CA MET A 96 0.46 -16.25 4.43
C MET A 96 -0.37 -15.88 3.21
N THR A 97 -0.65 -16.87 2.37
CA THR A 97 -1.59 -16.73 1.27
C THR A 97 -3.03 -16.56 1.79
N GLN A 98 -3.90 -15.99 0.95
CA GLN A 98 -5.34 -15.90 1.22
C GLN A 98 -5.97 -17.25 1.63
N GLN A 99 -5.50 -18.37 1.06
CA GLN A 99 -5.99 -19.70 1.38
C GLN A 99 -5.58 -20.15 2.78
N GLN A 100 -4.34 -19.87 3.18
CA GLN A 100 -3.86 -20.15 4.54
C GLN A 100 -4.59 -19.29 5.57
N ILE A 101 -4.79 -18.00 5.29
CA ILE A 101 -5.58 -17.10 6.14
C ILE A 101 -7.01 -17.65 6.29
N ALA A 102 -7.66 -18.05 5.20
CA ALA A 102 -9.01 -18.63 5.25
C ALA A 102 -9.07 -19.89 6.11
N GLY A 103 -8.06 -20.77 6.00
CA GLY A 103 -7.93 -21.97 6.83
C GLY A 103 -7.81 -21.66 8.33
N ILE A 104 -7.00 -20.67 8.71
CA ILE A 104 -6.86 -20.22 10.10
C ILE A 104 -8.17 -19.67 10.64
N LEU A 105 -8.88 -18.90 9.82
CA LEU A 105 -10.15 -18.27 10.17
C LEU A 105 -11.35 -19.21 10.16
N GLY A 106 -11.21 -20.43 9.60
CA GLY A 106 -12.30 -21.39 9.45
C GLY A 106 -13.39 -20.92 8.47
N VAL A 107 -13.01 -20.21 7.40
CA VAL A 107 -13.93 -19.66 6.39
C VAL A 107 -13.47 -20.02 4.98
N SER A 108 -14.29 -19.74 3.96
CA SER A 108 -13.86 -19.89 2.56
C SER A 108 -12.87 -18.79 2.15
N SER A 109 -12.03 -19.08 1.15
CA SER A 109 -11.15 -18.09 0.54
C SER A 109 -11.90 -16.85 0.08
N ASP A 110 -13.13 -17.01 -0.42
CA ASP A 110 -13.96 -15.91 -0.92
C ASP A 110 -14.38 -14.94 0.18
N VAL A 111 -14.55 -15.41 1.42
CA VAL A 111 -14.82 -14.54 2.56
C VAL A 111 -13.61 -13.63 2.84
N VAL A 112 -12.40 -14.16 2.72
CA VAL A 112 -11.16 -13.37 2.88
C VAL A 112 -11.00 -12.41 1.69
N GLY A 113 -11.24 -12.86 0.47
CA GLY A 113 -11.21 -12.01 -0.72
C GLY A 113 -12.24 -10.86 -0.65
N TYR A 114 -13.45 -11.14 -0.17
CA TYR A 114 -14.47 -10.13 0.07
C TYR A 114 -14.00 -9.12 1.11
N ALA A 115 -13.46 -9.59 2.24
CA ALA A 115 -13.00 -8.72 3.31
C ALA A 115 -11.78 -7.88 2.91
N ARG A 116 -10.90 -8.41 2.07
CA ARG A 116 -9.81 -7.67 1.43
C ARG A 116 -10.35 -6.53 0.57
N ALA A 117 -11.39 -6.75 -0.23
CA ALA A 117 -11.93 -5.72 -1.12
C ALA A 117 -12.86 -4.71 -0.43
N HIS A 118 -13.59 -5.12 0.62
CA HIS A 118 -14.69 -4.34 1.20
C HIS A 118 -14.58 -4.11 2.71
N GLY A 119 -13.49 -4.56 3.33
CA GLY A 119 -13.34 -4.57 4.78
C GLY A 119 -14.03 -5.75 5.46
N THR A 120 -13.65 -5.98 6.71
CA THR A 120 -14.17 -7.11 7.50
C THR A 120 -15.57 -6.78 8.02
N VAL A 121 -16.53 -7.69 7.80
CA VAL A 121 -17.88 -7.53 8.36
C VAL A 121 -17.81 -7.54 9.89
N GLU A 122 -18.41 -6.54 10.54
CA GLU A 122 -18.31 -6.29 11.99
C GLU A 122 -18.49 -7.56 12.86
N ARG A 123 -19.52 -8.36 12.57
CA ARG A 123 -19.81 -9.61 13.33
C ARG A 123 -18.70 -10.67 13.28
N ARG A 124 -17.74 -10.56 12.35
CA ARG A 124 -16.60 -11.48 12.20
C ARG A 124 -15.33 -10.96 12.84
N ILE A 125 -15.25 -9.65 13.14
CA ILE A 125 -14.02 -9.01 13.60
C ILE A 125 -13.49 -9.69 14.86
N SER A 126 -14.34 -9.94 15.86
CA SER A 126 -13.90 -10.55 17.12
C SER A 126 -13.31 -11.96 16.92
N HIS A 127 -13.95 -12.78 16.09
CA HIS A 127 -13.44 -14.11 15.72
C HIS A 127 -12.10 -14.01 14.96
N PHE A 128 -12.02 -13.13 13.96
CA PHE A 128 -10.80 -12.98 13.16
C PHE A 128 -9.63 -12.43 13.96
N SER A 129 -9.91 -11.49 14.86
CA SER A 129 -8.98 -10.91 15.82
C SER A 129 -8.38 -12.00 16.70
N GLN A 130 -9.21 -12.87 17.29
CA GLN A 130 -8.75 -13.98 18.11
C GLN A 130 -7.90 -14.99 17.32
N CYS A 131 -8.34 -15.39 16.13
CA CYS A 131 -7.61 -16.38 15.32
C CYS A 131 -6.24 -15.90 14.85
N LEU A 132 -6.09 -14.60 14.55
CA LEU A 132 -4.85 -14.02 14.01
C LEU A 132 -4.01 -13.28 15.06
N CYS A 133 -4.51 -13.17 16.31
CA CYS A 133 -3.94 -12.34 17.37
C CYS A 133 -3.85 -10.84 17.02
N ILE A 134 -4.67 -10.36 16.08
CA ILE A 134 -4.65 -8.97 15.60
C ILE A 134 -5.68 -8.16 16.39
N PRO A 135 -5.34 -6.97 16.95
CA PRO A 135 -6.30 -6.12 17.62
C PRO A 135 -7.50 -5.74 16.75
N GLU A 136 -8.72 -5.80 17.29
CA GLU A 136 -9.96 -5.53 16.53
C GLU A 136 -9.96 -4.16 15.82
N LYS A 137 -9.28 -3.15 16.38
CA LYS A 137 -9.19 -1.81 15.78
C LYS A 137 -8.56 -1.84 14.37
N LEU A 138 -7.58 -2.71 14.14
CA LEU A 138 -6.86 -2.83 12.86
C LEU A 138 -7.78 -3.36 11.74
N PHE A 139 -8.82 -4.14 12.07
CA PHE A 139 -9.81 -4.60 11.10
C PHE A 139 -10.75 -3.51 10.60
N ARG A 140 -10.83 -2.39 11.33
CA ARG A 140 -11.65 -1.23 10.96
C ARG A 140 -10.82 -0.20 10.19
N ARG A 141 -9.56 0.00 10.58
CA ARG A 141 -8.60 0.85 9.89
C ARG A 141 -7.18 0.43 10.27
N CYS A 142 -6.32 0.32 9.28
CA CYS A 142 -4.90 -0.01 9.45
C CYS A 142 -4.08 0.99 8.64
N THR A 143 -2.99 1.48 9.22
CA THR A 143 -2.07 2.42 8.58
C THR A 143 -0.63 1.98 8.76
N THR A 144 0.31 2.67 8.12
CA THR A 144 1.75 2.42 8.30
C THR A 144 2.23 2.58 9.75
N GLU A 145 1.55 3.39 10.58
CA GLU A 145 1.85 3.52 12.01
C GLU A 145 1.50 2.25 12.81
N ASP A 146 0.56 1.44 12.31
CA ASP A 146 0.11 0.21 12.98
C ASP A 146 0.99 -1.02 12.63
N LEU A 147 1.97 -0.87 11.72
CA LEU A 147 2.85 -1.98 11.31
C LEU A 147 3.58 -2.65 12.50
N PRO A 148 4.16 -1.90 13.47
CA PRO A 148 4.79 -2.54 14.64
C PRO A 148 3.79 -3.33 15.51
N GLU A 149 2.54 -2.88 15.60
CA GLU A 149 1.49 -3.60 16.34
C GLU A 149 1.07 -4.88 15.61
N LEU A 150 1.03 -4.85 14.27
CA LEU A 150 0.76 -6.02 13.45
C LEU A 150 1.92 -7.04 13.47
N GLU A 151 3.16 -6.58 13.51
CA GLU A 151 4.34 -7.44 13.71
C GLU A 151 4.33 -8.12 15.10
N ALA A 152 3.97 -7.38 16.15
CA ALA A 152 3.83 -7.93 17.49
C ALA A 152 2.69 -8.98 17.56
N ALA A 153 1.57 -8.71 16.89
CA ALA A 153 0.48 -9.67 16.75
C ALA A 153 0.93 -10.97 16.05
N PHE A 154 1.80 -10.86 15.03
CA PHE A 154 2.36 -12.03 14.36
C PHE A 154 3.25 -12.85 15.31
N GLN A 155 4.11 -12.21 16.09
CA GLN A 155 4.95 -12.90 17.09
C GLN A 155 4.09 -13.67 18.09
N GLN A 156 3.05 -13.04 18.64
CA GLN A 156 2.12 -13.70 19.55
C GLN A 156 1.40 -14.89 18.89
N TYR A 157 0.98 -14.73 17.63
CA TYR A 157 0.37 -15.82 16.87
C TYR A 157 1.35 -17.01 16.70
N GLN A 158 2.64 -16.76 16.46
CA GLN A 158 3.66 -17.80 16.36
C GLN A 158 3.89 -18.52 17.69
N GLU A 159 3.95 -17.78 18.79
CA GLU A 159 4.06 -18.34 20.15
C GLU A 159 2.88 -19.27 20.46
N ASN A 160 1.65 -18.83 20.18
CA ASN A 160 0.44 -19.64 20.38
C ASN A 160 0.36 -20.91 19.51
N LYS A 161 1.09 -20.93 18.39
CA LYS A 161 1.17 -22.09 17.46
C LYS A 161 2.35 -23.01 17.73
N THR A 162 3.33 -22.57 18.51
CA THR A 162 4.44 -23.43 18.91
C THR A 162 3.89 -24.37 19.98
N PRO A 163 3.75 -25.68 19.71
CA PRO A 163 3.32 -26.60 20.75
C PRO A 163 4.31 -26.51 21.90
N GLU A 164 3.80 -26.41 23.13
CA GLU A 164 4.55 -26.62 24.36
C GLU A 164 5.23 -28.00 24.29
N PHE A 165 6.43 -28.05 23.69
CA PHE A 165 7.38 -29.14 23.80
C PHE A 165 8.71 -28.51 24.18
N LEU A 166 8.79 -28.14 25.45
CA LEU A 166 10.03 -28.20 26.22
C LEU A 166 9.68 -28.98 27.49
N ASP A 167 9.80 -30.30 27.37
CA ASP A 167 10.13 -31.16 28.51
C ASP A 167 11.47 -30.71 29.13
#